data_AF-A0A2D0ARW8-F1
#
_entry.id   AF-A0A2D0ARW8-F1
#
_cell.length_a   1.000
_cell.length_b   1.000
_cell.length_c   1.000
_cell.angle_alpha   90.00
_cell.angle_beta   90.00
_cell.angle_gamma   90.00
#
_symmetry.space_group_name_H-M   'P 1'
#
loop_
_entity.id
_entity.type
_entity.pdbx_description
1 polymer ?
#
loop_
_entity_poly.entity_id
_entity_poly.type
_entity_poly.pdbx_seq_one_letter_code
_entity_poly.pdbx_strand_id
1 'polypeptide(L)'
;MKKIICLVITLLMTLPAYAKLTAHEEARINAMLEGLAQKKDLIFVRNGYEHTCDEAVSHLRLKLGNTRNRINTAEQFIDKVASSSSITGKPYIVKMPGKSDENAQPFLHALIAQTDKTVPAQ
;
A
#
# COMPACT_ATOMS: atom_id res chain seq x y z
N MET A 1 -51.95 37.24 -1.89
CA MET A 1 -52.10 36.08 -0.98
C MET A 1 -51.03 35.04 -1.30
N LYS A 2 -50.36 34.53 -0.26
CA LYS A 2 -49.42 33.37 -0.23
C LYS A 2 -49.79 32.31 -1.29
N LYS A 3 -48.86 31.63 -1.98
CA LYS A 3 -47.99 30.59 -1.43
C LYS A 3 -46.71 30.43 -2.28
N ILE A 4 -45.57 30.76 -1.69
CA ILE A 4 -44.24 30.31 -2.11
C ILE A 4 -44.17 28.84 -1.70
N ILE A 5 -44.18 27.92 -2.66
CA ILE A 5 -43.86 26.52 -2.40
C ILE A 5 -42.35 26.38 -2.68
N CYS A 6 -41.57 26.67 -1.65
CA CYS A 6 -40.18 26.22 -1.56
C CYS A 6 -40.20 24.69 -1.48
N LEU A 7 -40.02 24.02 -2.61
CA LEU A 7 -39.60 22.62 -2.60
C LEU A 7 -38.13 22.61 -2.13
N VAL A 8 -37.95 22.43 -0.83
CA VAL A 8 -36.64 22.20 -0.22
C VAL A 8 -36.11 20.88 -0.78
N ILE A 9 -35.28 20.97 -1.81
CA ILE A 9 -34.42 19.87 -2.23
C ILE A 9 -33.40 19.72 -1.11
N THR A 10 -33.65 18.80 -0.18
CA THR A 10 -32.62 18.30 0.74
C THR A 10 -31.60 17.54 -0.08
N LEU A 11 -30.64 18.28 -0.64
CA LEU A 11 -29.39 17.73 -1.15
C LEU A 11 -28.63 17.19 0.06
N LEU A 12 -28.87 15.93 0.39
CA LEU A 12 -28.02 15.18 1.32
C LEU A 12 -26.65 15.09 0.65
N MET A 13 -25.78 16.06 0.93
CA MET A 13 -24.37 15.99 0.58
C MET A 13 -23.80 14.78 1.32
N THR A 14 -23.77 13.62 0.65
CA THR A 14 -22.95 12.50 1.09
C THR A 14 -21.51 12.98 0.98
N LEU A 15 -20.95 13.46 2.09
CA LEU A 15 -19.53 13.73 2.19
C LEU A 15 -18.81 12.43 1.78
N PRO A 16 -17.90 12.46 0.81
CA PRO A 16 -17.06 11.29 0.58
C PRO A 16 -16.35 11.02 1.91
N ALA A 17 -16.58 9.84 2.47
CA ALA A 17 -15.79 9.38 3.61
C ALA A 17 -14.34 9.42 3.14
N TYR A 18 -13.59 10.40 3.63
CA TYR A 18 -12.18 10.55 3.29
C TYR A 18 -11.49 9.25 3.70
N ALA A 19 -11.01 8.52 2.70
CA ALA A 19 -10.25 7.29 2.88
C ALA A 19 -9.08 7.57 3.82
N LYS A 20 -9.16 7.04 5.05
CA LYS A 20 -8.11 7.18 6.04
C LYS A 20 -7.75 5.79 6.51
N LEU A 21 -6.52 5.39 6.19
CA LEU A 21 -5.93 4.15 6.66
C LEU A 21 -6.13 4.05 8.19
N THR A 22 -6.72 2.94 8.64
CA THR A 22 -6.94 2.70 10.07
C THR A 22 -5.61 2.36 10.75
N ALA A 23 -5.54 2.51 12.08
CA ALA A 23 -4.34 2.11 12.83
C ALA A 23 -4.01 0.61 12.66
N HIS A 24 -5.04 -0.23 12.53
CA HIS A 24 -4.87 -1.66 12.28
C HIS A 24 -4.24 -1.92 10.90
N GLU A 25 -4.78 -1.31 9.84
CA GLU A 25 -4.25 -1.47 8.48
C GLU A 25 -2.83 -0.89 8.35
N GLU A 26 -2.54 0.22 9.02
CA GLU A 26 -1.19 0.76 9.10
C GLU A 26 -0.22 -0.16 9.85
N ALA A 27 -0.67 -0.83 10.91
CA ALA A 27 0.13 -1.83 11.62
C ALA A 27 0.46 -3.04 10.72
N ARG A 28 -0.50 -3.52 9.92
CA ARG A 28 -0.27 -4.59 8.92
C ARG A 28 0.78 -4.21 7.90
N ILE A 29 0.72 -3.00 7.34
CA ILE A 29 1.75 -2.50 6.41
C ILE A 29 3.11 -2.41 7.10
N ASN A 30 3.17 -1.90 8.33
CA ASN A 30 4.44 -1.78 9.06
C ASN A 30 5.08 -3.14 9.34
N ALA A 31 4.28 -4.13 9.77
CA ALA A 31 4.75 -5.49 9.99
C ALA A 31 5.28 -6.12 8.69
N MET A 32 4.60 -5.92 7.56
CA MET A 32 5.09 -6.35 6.25
C MET A 32 6.43 -5.68 5.88
N LEU A 33 6.57 -4.37 6.10
CA LEU A 33 7.82 -3.64 5.80
C LEU A 33 8.99 -4.07 6.70
N GLU A 34 8.72 -4.40 7.96
CA GLU A 34 9.70 -5.01 8.86
C GLU A 34 10.09 -6.40 8.40
N GLY A 35 9.11 -7.23 8.02
CA GLY A 35 9.35 -8.56 7.45
C GLY A 35 10.15 -8.51 6.15
N LEU A 36 9.93 -7.48 5.32
CA LEU A 36 10.72 -7.20 4.13
C LEU A 36 12.16 -6.91 4.54
N ALA A 37 12.40 -5.99 5.48
CA ALA A 37 13.73 -5.60 5.94
C ALA A 37 14.61 -6.76 6.45
N GLN A 38 14.00 -7.88 6.87
CA GLN A 38 14.71 -9.10 7.27
C GLN A 38 15.20 -9.95 6.09
N LYS A 39 14.78 -9.67 4.85
CA LYS A 39 15.21 -10.38 3.64
C LYS A 39 16.53 -9.82 3.11
N LYS A 40 17.61 -9.98 3.87
CA LYS A 40 18.90 -9.31 3.59
C LYS A 40 19.51 -9.62 2.22
N ASP A 41 19.28 -10.81 1.68
CA ASP A 41 19.78 -11.20 0.35
C ASP A 41 18.83 -10.85 -0.81
N LEU A 42 17.69 -10.19 -0.52
CA LEU A 42 16.72 -9.80 -1.53
C LEU A 42 17.16 -8.52 -2.23
N ILE A 43 17.13 -8.55 -3.57
CA ILE A 43 17.31 -7.37 -4.41
C ILE A 43 15.96 -6.95 -4.98
N PHE A 44 15.66 -5.67 -4.82
CA PHE A 44 14.43 -5.06 -5.30
C PHE A 44 14.73 -4.20 -6.52
N VAL A 45 14.26 -4.61 -7.70
CA VAL A 45 14.53 -3.91 -8.95
C VAL A 45 13.39 -2.95 -9.26
N ARG A 46 13.70 -1.66 -9.28
CA ARG A 46 12.78 -0.58 -9.61
C ARG A 46 13.23 0.10 -10.88
N ASN A 47 12.38 0.12 -11.90
CA ASN A 47 12.68 0.75 -13.19
C ASN A 47 13.99 0.25 -13.84
N GLY A 48 14.35 -1.01 -13.58
CA GLY A 48 15.59 -1.62 -14.09
C GLY A 48 16.84 -1.39 -13.22
N TYR A 49 16.73 -0.63 -12.14
CA TYR A 49 17.82 -0.40 -11.20
C TYR A 49 17.65 -1.28 -9.97
N GLU A 50 18.73 -1.92 -9.56
CA GLU A 50 18.77 -2.75 -8.37
C GLU A 50 18.86 -1.88 -7.11
N HIS A 51 18.09 -2.25 -6.11
CA HIS A 51 18.11 -1.66 -4.78
C HIS A 51 18.22 -2.77 -3.75
N THR A 52 19.00 -2.50 -2.73
CA THR A 52 19.04 -3.34 -1.53
C THR A 52 17.67 -3.37 -0.85
N CYS A 53 17.46 -4.39 -0.02
CA CYS A 53 16.23 -4.48 0.75
C CYS A 53 15.99 -3.25 1.64
N ASP A 54 17.04 -2.67 2.25
CA ASP A 54 16.91 -1.51 3.14
C ASP A 54 16.51 -0.24 2.33
N GLU A 55 17.06 -0.06 1.13
CA GLU A 55 16.65 1.01 0.21
C GLU A 55 15.20 0.84 -0.26
N ALA A 56 14.79 -0.39 -0.57
CA ALA A 56 13.42 -0.70 -0.95
C ALA A 56 12.44 -0.35 0.18
N VAL A 57 12.72 -0.75 1.42
CA VAL A 57 11.89 -0.43 2.59
C VAL A 57 11.81 1.08 2.80
N SER A 58 12.93 1.79 2.72
CA SER A 58 12.95 3.26 2.82
C SER A 58 12.06 3.90 1.75
N HIS A 59 12.15 3.43 0.50
CA HIS A 59 11.31 3.90 -0.58
C HIS A 59 9.82 3.62 -0.32
N LEU A 60 9.46 2.42 0.15
CA LEU A 60 8.07 2.06 0.43
C LEU A 60 7.50 2.85 1.61
N ARG A 61 8.28 3.13 2.66
CA ARG A 61 7.86 4.00 3.77
C ARG A 61 7.57 5.42 3.30
N LEU A 62 8.41 5.97 2.41
CA LEU A 62 8.14 7.26 1.77
C LEU A 62 6.80 7.24 1.00
N LYS A 63 6.56 6.19 0.20
CA LYS A 63 5.29 6.06 -0.53
C LYS A 63 4.09 5.95 0.41
N LEU A 64 4.20 5.21 1.51
CA LEU A 64 3.14 5.09 2.52
C LEU A 64 2.77 6.46 3.10
N GLY A 65 3.77 7.23 3.54
CA GLY A 65 3.55 8.57 4.09
C GLY A 65 2.79 9.50 3.13
N ASN A 66 3.09 9.40 1.83
CA ASN A 66 2.46 10.20 0.78
C ASN A 66 1.06 9.72 0.36
N THR A 67 0.69 8.47 0.69
CA THR A 67 -0.53 7.83 0.16
C THR A 67 -1.54 7.43 1.23
N ARG A 68 -1.20 7.51 2.53
CA ARG A 68 -2.05 7.09 3.65
C ARG A 68 -3.49 7.64 3.65
N ASN A 69 -3.71 8.83 3.07
CA ASN A 69 -5.03 9.47 2.94
C ASN A 69 -5.76 9.11 1.63
N ARG A 70 -5.27 8.13 0.88
CA ARG A 70 -5.77 7.70 -0.44
C ARG A 70 -5.98 6.18 -0.52
N ILE A 71 -5.68 5.47 0.56
CA ILE A 71 -5.81 4.02 0.68
C ILE A 71 -6.57 3.68 1.96
N ASN A 72 -7.30 2.57 1.93
CA ASN A 72 -8.09 2.09 3.05
C ASN A 72 -7.51 0.83 3.68
N THR A 73 -6.76 0.03 2.92
CA THR A 73 -6.23 -1.27 3.37
C THR A 73 -4.77 -1.47 2.98
N ALA A 74 -4.12 -2.42 3.63
CA ALA A 74 -2.77 -2.84 3.34
C ALA A 74 -2.64 -3.48 1.95
N GLU A 75 -3.66 -4.19 1.48
CA GLU A 75 -3.71 -4.72 0.11
C GLU A 75 -3.74 -3.58 -0.91
N GLN A 76 -4.49 -2.51 -0.64
CA GLN A 76 -4.47 -1.34 -1.51
C GLN A 76 -3.10 -0.65 -1.53
N PHE A 77 -2.37 -0.65 -0.41
CA PHE A 77 -0.99 -0.22 -0.41
C PHE A 77 -0.15 -1.12 -1.32
N ILE A 78 -0.26 -2.45 -1.22
CA ILE A 78 0.49 -3.37 -2.09
C ILE A 78 0.16 -3.12 -3.57
N ASP A 79 -1.11 -3.18 -3.93
CA ASP A 79 -1.56 -3.19 -5.33
C ASP A 79 -1.39 -1.84 -6.02
N LYS A 80 -1.68 -0.74 -5.32
CA LYS A 80 -1.71 0.60 -5.93
C LYS A 80 -0.44 1.41 -5.69
N VAL A 81 0.34 1.02 -4.69
CA VAL A 81 1.46 1.84 -4.21
C VAL A 81 2.77 1.07 -4.20
N ALA A 82 2.85 -0.12 -3.61
CA ALA A 82 4.13 -0.77 -3.36
C ALA A 82 4.66 -1.60 -4.53
N SER A 83 3.80 -1.99 -5.49
CA SER A 83 4.16 -2.96 -6.53
C SER A 83 4.68 -2.38 -7.84
N SER A 84 4.53 -1.08 -8.07
CA SER A 84 4.92 -0.45 -9.33
C SER A 84 5.33 1.02 -9.19
N SER A 85 6.04 1.53 -10.19
CA SER A 85 6.43 2.94 -10.24
C SER A 85 5.23 3.81 -10.56
N SER A 86 4.96 4.81 -9.74
CA SER A 86 3.91 5.81 -10.03
C SER A 86 4.28 6.73 -11.20
N ILE A 87 5.54 6.72 -11.64
CA ILE A 87 6.04 7.55 -12.75
C ILE A 87 5.97 6.79 -14.07
N THR A 88 6.45 5.54 -14.09
CA THR A 88 6.57 4.76 -15.34
C THR A 88 5.49 3.70 -15.50
N GLY A 89 4.73 3.38 -14.44
CA GLY A 89 3.79 2.27 -14.39
C GLY A 89 4.43 0.88 -14.35
N LYS A 90 5.76 0.76 -14.51
CA LYS A 90 6.45 -0.53 -14.56
C LYS A 90 6.36 -1.25 -13.22
N PRO A 91 6.04 -2.57 -13.21
CA PRO A 91 6.08 -3.37 -12.00
C PRO A 91 7.52 -3.44 -11.47
N TYR A 92 7.65 -3.51 -10.16
CA TYR A 92 8.91 -3.81 -9.51
C TYR A 92 9.15 -5.32 -9.52
N ILE A 93 10.42 -5.72 -9.52
CA ILE A 93 10.83 -7.13 -9.49
C ILE A 93 11.57 -7.41 -8.18
N VAL A 94 11.35 -8.59 -7.63
CA VAL A 94 12.07 -9.14 -6.50
C VAL A 94 12.97 -10.24 -7.02
N LYS A 95 14.26 -10.17 -6.68
CA LYS A 95 15.25 -11.21 -6.94
C LYS A 95 15.72 -11.80 -5.63
N MET A 96 15.74 -13.12 -5.54
CA MET A 96 16.24 -13.86 -4.39
C MET A 96 17.24 -14.91 -4.85
N PRO A 97 18.33 -15.18 -4.08
CA PRO A 97 19.29 -16.22 -4.44
C PRO A 97 18.61 -17.58 -4.61
N GLY A 98 18.94 -18.26 -5.72
CA GLY A 98 18.41 -19.61 -6.00
C GLY A 98 16.93 -19.66 -6.39
N LYS A 99 16.29 -18.51 -6.65
CA LYS A 99 14.91 -18.43 -7.13
C LYS A 99 14.84 -17.63 -8.43
N SER A 100 13.82 -17.89 -9.22
CA SER A 100 13.50 -17.04 -10.38
C SER A 100 13.02 -15.67 -9.91
N ASP A 101 13.34 -14.65 -10.70
CA ASP A 101 12.81 -13.31 -10.56
C ASP A 101 11.27 -13.35 -10.57
N GLU A 102 10.65 -12.58 -9.66
CA GLU A 102 9.20 -12.46 -9.59
C GLU A 102 8.75 -11.01 -9.47
N ASN A 103 7.52 -10.71 -9.88
CA ASN A 103 6.95 -9.38 -9.63
C ASN A 103 6.83 -9.13 -8.12
N ALA A 104 7.02 -7.88 -7.69
CA ALA A 104 6.92 -7.52 -6.29
C ALA A 104 5.51 -7.75 -5.71
N GLN A 105 4.45 -7.59 -6.51
CA GLN A 105 3.06 -7.74 -6.03
C GLN A 105 2.77 -9.11 -5.40
N PRO A 106 2.95 -10.26 -6.09
CA PRO A 106 2.71 -11.57 -5.47
C PRO A 106 3.62 -11.82 -4.27
N PHE A 107 4.88 -11.41 -4.34
CA PHE A 107 5.81 -11.52 -3.22
C PHE A 107 5.31 -10.76 -1.98
N LEU A 108 4.88 -9.50 -2.14
CA LEU A 108 4.39 -8.66 -1.06
C LEU A 108 3.07 -9.18 -0.47
N HIS A 109 2.18 -9.75 -1.29
CA HIS A 109 0.97 -10.43 -0.81
C HIS A 109 1.28 -11.68 0.02
N ALA A 110 2.25 -12.48 -0.42
CA ALA A 110 2.70 -13.63 0.38
C ALA A 110 3.36 -13.18 1.69
N LEU A 111 4.13 -12.10 1.65
CA LEU A 111 4.79 -11.54 2.82
C LEU A 111 3.79 -10.98 3.82
N ILE A 112 2.77 -10.21 3.39
CA ILE A 112 1.79 -9.66 4.32
C ILE A 112 0.96 -10.77 4.97
N ALA A 113 0.58 -11.81 4.23
CA ALA A 113 -0.10 -12.98 4.81
C ALA A 113 0.75 -13.71 5.86
N GLN A 114 2.08 -13.67 5.73
CA GLN A 114 2.99 -14.18 6.75
C GLN A 114 3.03 -13.25 7.97
N THR A 115 3.14 -11.94 7.78
CA THR A 115 3.31 -10.96 8.87
C THR A 115 2.01 -10.60 9.57
N ASP A 116 0.85 -10.76 8.95
CA ASP A 116 -0.46 -10.53 9.60
C ASP A 116 -0.65 -11.40 10.84
N LYS A 117 0.04 -12.56 10.91
CA LYS A 117 0.05 -13.43 12.09
C LYS A 117 0.65 -12.77 13.34
N THR A 118 1.45 -11.72 13.16
CA THR A 118 2.06 -10.96 14.26
C THR A 118 1.26 -9.71 14.62
N VAL A 119 0.20 -9.40 13.88
CA VAL A 119 -0.65 -8.23 14.13
C VAL A 119 -1.92 -8.70 14.86
N PRO A 120 -2.28 -8.12 16.01
CA PRO A 120 -3.51 -8.45 16.70
C PRO A 120 -4.72 -8.24 15.79
N ALA A 121 -5.69 -9.15 15.84
CA ALA A 121 -6.96 -9.01 15.13
C ALA A 121 -7.66 -7.70 15.54
N GLN A 122 -8.39 -7.12 14.59
CA GLN A 122 -9.16 -5.88 14.79
C GLN A 122 -10.33 -6.06 15.75
#